data_AF-A0A553P3N7-F1
#
_entry.id   AF-A0A553P3N7-F1
#
_cell.length_a   1.000
_cell.length_b   1.000
_cell.length_c   1.000
_cell.angle_alpha   90.00
_cell.angle_beta   90.00
_cell.angle_gamma   90.00
#
_symmetry.space_group_name_H-M   'P 1'
#
loop_
_entity.id
_entity.type
_entity.pdbx_description
1 polymer ?
#
loop_
_entity_poly.entity_id
_entity_poly.type
_entity_poly.pdbx_seq_one_letter_code
_entity_poly.pdbx_strand_id
1 'polypeptide(L)'
;MADAAPSPSPPPPPAPELENKLPDRMTEMTKNEVEVGTEALRLISLLMSRTDEPNRRILGLEASRNARVAATASRSLANSLQTKDAIQNAEIAETLAETAERFVHFL
;
A
#
# COMPACT_ATOMS: atom_id res chain seq x y z
N MET A 1 -25.86 -40.97 57.07
CA MET A 1 -24.79 -40.02 56.70
C MET A 1 -24.28 -40.44 55.33
N ALA A 2 -24.57 -39.66 54.28
CA ALA A 2 -24.01 -39.89 52.96
C ALA A 2 -23.39 -38.56 52.51
N ASP A 3 -22.06 -38.59 52.37
CA ASP A 3 -21.20 -37.52 51.90
C ASP A 3 -21.35 -37.43 50.37
N ALA A 4 -21.73 -36.27 49.84
CA ALA A 4 -21.82 -36.04 48.39
C ALA A 4 -20.80 -34.98 48.01
N ALA A 5 -19.76 -35.42 47.31
CA ALA A 5 -18.62 -34.62 46.86
C ALA A 5 -19.05 -33.45 45.95
N PRO A 6 -18.35 -32.30 46.00
CA PRO A 6 -18.62 -31.18 45.09
C PRO A 6 -18.20 -31.51 43.65
N SER A 7 -19.08 -31.27 42.69
CA SER A 7 -18.77 -31.42 41.25
C SER A 7 -17.60 -30.52 40.84
N PRO A 8 -16.66 -31.01 39.99
CA PRO A 8 -15.60 -30.17 39.45
C PRO A 8 -16.19 -29.10 38.55
N SER A 9 -15.70 -27.86 38.68
CA SER A 9 -16.07 -26.76 37.80
C SER A 9 -15.64 -27.05 36.36
N PRO A 10 -16.42 -26.67 35.33
CA PRO A 10 -16.04 -26.86 33.94
C PRO A 10 -14.72 -26.13 33.64
N PRO A 11 -13.88 -26.66 32.73
CA PRO A 11 -12.65 -26.00 32.35
C PRO A 11 -12.95 -24.60 31.79
N PRO A 12 -12.07 -23.61 32.04
CA PRO A 12 -12.25 -22.29 31.46
C PRO A 12 -12.31 -22.39 29.93
N PRO A 13 -13.14 -21.57 29.26
CA PRO A 13 -13.17 -21.53 27.82
C PRO A 13 -11.77 -21.20 27.28
N PRO A 14 -11.35 -21.80 26.15
CA PRO A 14 -10.08 -21.47 25.53
C PRO A 14 -10.04 -19.97 25.24
N ALA A 15 -8.92 -19.33 25.58
CA ALA A 15 -8.70 -17.92 25.27
C ALA A 15 -8.88 -17.73 23.75
N PRO A 16 -9.57 -16.67 23.29
CA PRO A 16 -9.65 -16.39 21.87
C PRO A 16 -8.23 -16.26 21.35
N GLU A 17 -7.90 -17.06 20.34
CA GLU A 17 -6.69 -16.88 19.53
C GLU A 17 -6.84 -15.49 18.88
N LEU A 18 -6.34 -14.47 19.56
CA LEU A 18 -6.04 -13.17 18.97
C LEU A 18 -4.91 -13.45 17.97
N GLU A 19 -5.29 -13.99 16.83
CA GLU A 19 -4.43 -14.21 15.67
C GLU A 19 -3.74 -12.87 15.38
N ASN A 20 -2.43 -12.86 15.59
CA ASN A 20 -1.49 -11.83 15.15
C ASN A 20 -1.48 -11.77 13.60
N LYS A 21 -2.59 -11.43 12.97
CA LYS A 21 -2.76 -11.19 11.52
C LYS A 21 -2.32 -9.79 11.10
N LEU A 22 -1.91 -8.96 12.05
CA LEU A 22 -1.44 -7.61 11.79
C LEU A 22 -0.19 -7.60 10.89
N PRO A 23 0.86 -8.43 11.11
CA PRO A 23 2.03 -8.46 10.26
C PRO A 23 1.72 -8.89 8.82
N ASP A 24 0.81 -9.84 8.63
CA ASP A 24 0.41 -10.32 7.30
C ASP A 24 -0.33 -9.21 6.54
N ARG A 25 -1.28 -8.53 7.19
CA ARG A 25 -2.00 -7.39 6.60
C ARG A 25 -1.05 -6.24 6.27
N MET A 26 -0.10 -5.93 7.15
CA MET A 26 0.91 -4.89 6.89
C MET A 26 1.80 -5.27 5.69
N THR A 27 2.14 -6.55 5.56
CA THR A 27 2.92 -7.07 4.43
C THR A 27 2.13 -6.97 3.12
N GLU A 28 0.85 -7.35 3.12
CA GLU A 28 -0.04 -7.21 1.96
C GLU A 28 -0.21 -5.75 1.55
N MET A 29 -0.41 -4.84 2.50
CA MET A 29 -0.50 -3.40 2.23
C MET A 29 0.78 -2.87 1.58
N THR A 30 1.94 -3.22 2.15
CA THR A 30 3.24 -2.78 1.61
C THR A 30 3.46 -3.31 0.19
N LYS A 31 3.11 -4.57 -0.08
CA LYS A 31 3.20 -5.16 -1.43
C LYS A 31 2.33 -4.39 -2.42
N ASN A 32 1.08 -4.12 -2.07
CA ASN A 32 0.15 -3.39 -2.93
C ASN A 32 0.69 -1.97 -3.25
N GLU A 33 1.27 -1.28 -2.28
CA GLU A 33 1.83 0.07 -2.48
C GLU A 33 3.04 0.05 -3.42
N VAL A 34 3.93 -0.92 -3.27
CA VAL A 34 5.10 -1.11 -4.16
C VAL A 34 4.65 -1.50 -5.57
N GLU A 35 3.66 -2.38 -5.70
CA GLU A 35 3.08 -2.77 -6.98
C GLU A 35 2.47 -1.57 -7.72
N VAL A 36 1.69 -0.74 -7.02
CA VAL A 36 1.08 0.47 -7.59
C VAL A 36 2.15 1.47 -8.06
N GLY A 37 3.20 1.71 -7.27
CA GLY A 37 4.31 2.58 -7.68
C GLY A 37 5.08 2.06 -8.89
N THR A 38 5.34 0.74 -8.93
CA THR A 38 6.01 0.07 -10.06
C THR A 38 5.17 0.15 -11.33
N GLU A 39 3.85 -0.03 -11.21
CA GLU A 39 2.92 0.05 -12.32
C GLU A 39 2.86 1.46 -12.91
N ALA A 40 2.90 2.50 -12.07
CA ALA A 40 2.99 3.88 -12.53
C ALA A 40 4.23 4.11 -13.42
N LEU A 41 5.40 3.64 -12.98
CA LEU A 41 6.65 3.75 -13.75
C LEU A 41 6.58 2.96 -15.07
N ARG A 42 5.99 1.77 -15.04
CA ARG A 42 5.80 0.93 -16.24
C ARG A 42 4.95 1.66 -17.27
N LEU A 43 3.83 2.24 -16.86
CA LEU A 43 2.92 2.96 -17.74
C LEU A 43 3.56 4.24 -18.30
N ILE A 44 4.25 5.02 -17.48
CA ILE A 44 4.99 6.21 -17.95
C ILE A 44 6.03 5.80 -19.00
N SER A 45 6.80 4.74 -18.74
CA SER A 45 7.82 4.24 -19.67
C SER A 45 7.22 3.75 -20.99
N LEU A 46 6.08 3.06 -20.93
CA LEU A 46 5.33 2.64 -22.11
C LEU A 46 4.88 3.85 -22.94
N LEU A 47 4.34 4.87 -22.29
CA LEU A 47 3.87 6.08 -22.96
C LEU A 47 5.04 6.92 -23.50
N MET A 48 6.20 6.93 -22.85
CA MET A 48 7.38 7.58 -23.41
C MET A 48 7.92 6.87 -24.65
N SER A 49 7.79 5.55 -24.73
CA SER A 49 8.31 4.74 -25.84
C SER A 49 7.34 4.57 -27.02
N ARG A 50 6.03 4.75 -26.81
CA ARG A 50 4.99 4.55 -27.84
C ARG A 50 4.09 5.76 -27.98
N THR A 51 4.52 6.73 -28.77
CA THR A 51 3.80 8.01 -28.97
C THR A 51 2.43 7.85 -29.63
N ASP A 52 2.19 6.74 -30.34
CA ASP A 52 0.99 6.40 -31.09
C ASP A 52 0.04 5.43 -30.34
N GLU A 53 0.28 5.18 -29.05
CA GLU A 53 -0.53 4.25 -28.25
C GLU A 53 -2.03 4.62 -28.30
N PRO A 54 -2.93 3.73 -28.77
CA PRO A 54 -4.35 4.07 -28.96
C PRO A 54 -5.07 4.52 -27.67
N ASN A 55 -4.62 4.03 -26.52
CA ASN A 55 -5.19 4.33 -25.20
C ASN A 55 -4.32 5.30 -24.39
N ARG A 56 -3.44 6.07 -25.04
CA ARG A 56 -2.43 6.93 -24.41
C ARG A 56 -2.97 7.75 -23.24
N ARG A 57 -4.11 8.43 -23.46
CA ARG A 57 -4.75 9.28 -22.45
C ARG A 57 -5.27 8.48 -21.24
N ILE A 58 -5.86 7.32 -21.47
CA ILE A 58 -6.39 6.45 -20.40
C ILE A 58 -5.23 5.91 -19.55
N LEU A 59 -4.20 5.37 -20.21
CA LEU A 59 -3.00 4.85 -19.55
C LEU A 59 -2.24 5.96 -18.81
N GLY A 60 -2.22 7.19 -19.36
CA GLY A 60 -1.65 8.34 -18.67
C GLY A 60 -2.39 8.67 -17.38
N LEU A 61 -3.73 8.72 -17.42
CA LEU A 61 -4.55 8.95 -16.22
C LEU A 61 -4.35 7.86 -15.17
N GLU A 62 -4.23 6.60 -15.60
CA GLU A 62 -3.95 5.47 -14.72
C GLU A 62 -2.55 5.58 -14.08
N ALA A 63 -1.53 5.92 -14.87
CA ALA A 63 -0.18 6.16 -14.36
C ALA A 63 -0.14 7.30 -13.34
N SER A 64 -0.82 8.40 -13.63
CA SER A 64 -0.96 9.54 -12.74
C SER A 64 -1.63 9.15 -11.42
N ARG A 65 -2.75 8.41 -11.47
CA ARG A 65 -3.45 7.91 -10.28
C ARG A 65 -2.54 7.00 -9.45
N ASN A 66 -1.87 6.06 -10.09
CA ASN A 66 -1.00 5.10 -9.42
C ASN A 66 0.18 5.81 -8.75
N ALA A 67 0.83 6.76 -9.45
CA ALA A 67 1.90 7.55 -8.87
C ALA A 67 1.42 8.38 -7.66
N ARG A 68 0.23 8.98 -7.74
CA ARG A 68 -0.35 9.76 -6.62
C ARG A 68 -0.68 8.89 -5.40
N VAL A 69 -1.16 7.67 -5.61
CA VAL A 69 -1.38 6.70 -4.51
C VAL A 69 -0.06 6.33 -3.86
N ALA A 70 0.96 5.99 -4.65
CA ALA A 70 2.30 5.66 -4.13
C ALA A 70 2.93 6.83 -3.35
N ALA A 71 2.76 8.07 -3.84
CA ALA A 71 3.21 9.27 -3.13
C ALA A 71 2.50 9.45 -1.77
N THR A 72 1.19 9.27 -1.74
CA THR A 72 0.38 9.38 -0.51
C THR A 72 0.80 8.34 0.53
N ALA A 73 0.97 7.08 0.10
CA ALA A 73 1.47 6.01 0.94
C ALA A 73 2.88 6.31 1.49
N SER A 74 3.80 6.70 0.61
CA SER A 74 5.17 7.04 0.99
C SER A 74 5.22 8.20 1.99
N ARG A 75 4.37 9.23 1.81
CA ARG A 75 4.26 10.36 2.74
C ARG A 75 3.71 9.92 4.10
N SER A 76 2.70 9.06 4.11
CA SER A 76 2.16 8.49 5.34
C SER A 76 3.24 7.71 6.12
N LEU A 77 3.99 6.87 5.40
CA LEU A 77 5.10 6.10 5.97
C LEU A 77 6.20 7.02 6.50
N ALA A 78 6.57 8.06 5.75
CA ALA A 78 7.55 9.05 6.18
C ALA A 78 7.15 9.78 7.47
N ASN A 79 5.87 10.14 7.59
CA ASN A 79 5.33 10.75 8.80
C ASN A 79 5.38 9.81 10.01
N SER A 80 5.19 8.50 9.78
CA SER A 80 5.26 7.48 10.85
C SER A 80 6.69 7.13 11.25
N LEU A 81 7.62 7.01 10.29
CA LEU A 81 8.99 6.58 10.55
C LEU A 81 9.89 7.74 10.97
N GLN A 82 9.63 8.94 10.45
CA GLN A 82 10.40 10.17 10.70
C GLN A 82 11.91 10.03 10.44
N THR A 83 12.30 9.08 9.57
CA THR A 83 13.69 8.92 9.14
C THR A 83 13.96 9.80 7.92
N LYS A 84 15.22 10.22 7.76
CA LYS A 84 15.65 10.99 6.59
C LYS A 84 15.35 10.25 5.28
N ASP A 85 15.62 8.95 5.23
CA ASP A 85 15.42 8.13 4.04
C ASP A 85 13.94 8.02 3.67
N ALA A 86 13.04 7.87 4.66
CA ALA A 86 11.61 7.80 4.40
C ALA A 86 11.08 9.14 3.87
N ILE A 87 11.55 10.26 4.42
CA ILE A 87 11.21 11.61 3.92
C ILE A 87 11.68 11.79 2.47
N GLN A 88 12.92 11.42 2.16
CA GLN A 88 13.46 11.50 0.79
C GLN A 88 12.68 10.61 -0.19
N ASN A 89 12.34 9.38 0.20
CA ASN A 89 11.53 8.50 -0.64
C ASN A 89 10.13 9.07 -0.90
N ALA A 90 9.51 9.71 0.10
CA ALA A 90 8.23 10.40 -0.09
C ALA A 90 8.33 11.58 -1.07
N GLU A 91 9.39 12.39 -0.99
CA GLU A 91 9.63 13.49 -1.94
C GLU A 91 9.85 13.00 -3.38
N ILE A 92 10.57 11.89 -3.54
CA ILE A 92 10.76 11.24 -4.86
C ILE A 92 9.41 10.76 -5.41
N ALA A 93 8.60 10.10 -4.59
CA ALA A 93 7.29 9.61 -5.01
C ALA A 93 6.32 10.75 -5.37
N GLU A 94 6.35 11.87 -4.62
CA GLU A 94 5.58 13.08 -4.95
C GLU A 94 6.04 13.70 -6.27
N THR A 95 7.35 13.81 -6.49
CA THR A 95 7.91 14.31 -7.75
C THR A 95 7.47 13.44 -8.94
N LEU A 96 7.45 12.11 -8.76
CA LEU A 96 6.95 11.19 -9.77
C LEU A 96 5.46 11.42 -10.05
N ALA A 97 4.64 11.59 -9.01
CA ALA A 97 3.21 11.86 -9.15
C ALA A 97 2.94 13.18 -9.90
N GLU A 98 3.63 14.26 -9.54
CA GLU A 98 3.53 15.54 -10.25
C GLU A 98 3.98 15.43 -11.70
N THR A 99 5.06 14.68 -11.95
CA THR A 99 5.56 14.45 -13.31
C THR A 99 4.54 13.67 -14.14
N ALA A 100 3.93 12.63 -13.57
CA ALA A 100 2.90 11.83 -14.22
C ALA A 100 1.64 12.68 -14.52
N GLU A 101 1.20 13.52 -13.59
CA GLU A 101 0.08 14.45 -13.81
C GLU A 101 0.38 15.45 -14.93
N ARG A 102 1.56 16.08 -14.91
CA ARG A 102 1.99 16.98 -15.99
C ARG A 102 2.05 16.27 -17.32
N PHE A 103 2.58 15.04 -17.34
CA PHE A 103 2.65 14.23 -18.56
C PHE A 103 1.26 14.04 -19.18
N VAL A 104 0.24 13.73 -18.38
CA VAL A 104 -1.15 13.60 -18.85
C VAL A 104 -1.68 14.88 -19.48
N HIS A 105 -1.32 16.05 -18.96
CA HIS A 105 -1.73 17.33 -19.55
C HIS A 105 -1.18 17.56 -20.97
N PHE A 106 -0.11 16.84 -21.36
CA PHE A 106 0.50 16.91 -22.69
C PHE A 106 0.06 15.76 -23.62
N LEU A 107 -0.85 14.89 -23.18
CA LEU A 107 -1.42 13.78 -23.96
C LEU A 107 -2.78 14.15 -24.58
#